data_AF-A0A661ZXU0-F1
#
_entry.id   AF-A0A661ZXU0-F1
#
_cell.length_a   1.000
_cell.length_b   1.000
_cell.length_c   1.000
_cell.angle_alpha   90.00
_cell.angle_beta   90.00
_cell.angle_gamma   90.00
#
_symmetry.space_group_name_H-M   'P 1'
#
loop_
_entity.id
_entity.type
_entity.pdbx_description
1 polymer ?
#
loop_
_entity_poly.entity_id
_entity_poly.type
_entity_poly.pdbx_seq_one_letter_code
_entity_poly.pdbx_strand_id
1 'polypeptide(L)'
;MIEQGKQIELKIAKRAPFGLYLADESGEEVLLPKKYCTDEMKPGASTKVFVYKDSEGKKVATNLTPKIFIHEFALLKVTAVTGVGAFLDWGLEKELMVPFREQKQKLVEDRWYIVYLDLDKKSDRLYASNRVE
;
A
#
# COMPACT_ATOMS: atom_id res chain seq x y z
N MET A 1 16.00 2.91 -5.23
CA MET A 1 14.85 2.22 -5.85
C MET A 1 13.65 2.39 -4.94
N ILE A 2 12.49 2.73 -5.51
CA ILE A 2 11.26 2.96 -4.76
C ILE A 2 10.59 1.62 -4.46
N GLU A 3 10.79 1.13 -3.23
CA GLU A 3 10.23 -0.12 -2.72
C GLU A 3 8.76 0.03 -2.29
N GLN A 4 7.95 -1.01 -2.52
CA GLN A 4 6.57 -1.08 -2.05
C GLN A 4 6.49 -1.61 -0.62
N GLY A 5 5.44 -1.25 0.11
CA GLY A 5 5.14 -1.85 1.41
C GLY A 5 5.96 -1.28 2.57
N LYS A 6 6.76 -0.25 2.33
CA LYS A 6 7.55 0.46 3.34
C LYS A 6 7.23 1.94 3.35
N GLN A 7 7.48 2.56 4.50
CA GLN A 7 7.54 4.02 4.59
C GLN A 7 8.93 4.48 4.19
N ILE A 8 9.00 5.35 3.19
CA ILE A 8 10.23 5.88 2.63
C ILE A 8 10.14 7.40 2.54
N GLU A 9 11.27 8.07 2.64
CA GLU A 9 11.36 9.52 2.44
C GLU A 9 11.79 9.82 1.02
N LEU A 10 10.98 10.59 0.29
CA LEU A 10 11.23 10.94 -1.11
C LEU A 10 11.19 12.45 -1.30
N LYS A 11 11.99 12.94 -2.27
CA LYS A 11 12.06 14.35 -2.61
C LYS A 11 10.98 14.73 -3.61
N ILE A 12 10.28 15.84 -3.37
CA ILE A 12 9.31 16.38 -4.32
C ILE A 12 10.08 16.94 -5.53
N ALA A 13 9.98 16.26 -6.67
CA ALA A 13 10.66 16.63 -7.89
C ALA A 13 9.89 17.72 -8.65
N LYS A 14 8.58 17.55 -8.84
CA LYS A 14 7.73 18.49 -9.59
C LYS A 14 6.26 18.40 -9.19
N ARG A 15 5.53 19.49 -9.44
CA ARG A 15 4.07 19.57 -9.27
C ARG A 15 3.38 19.46 -10.62
N ALA A 16 2.33 18.66 -10.68
CA ALA A 16 1.49 18.44 -11.86
C ALA A 16 0.00 18.62 -11.49
N PRO A 17 -0.92 18.78 -12.46
CA PRO A 17 -2.34 18.95 -12.18
C PRO A 17 -2.98 17.82 -11.37
N PHE A 18 -2.44 16.61 -11.48
CA PHE A 18 -2.94 15.39 -10.83
C PHE A 18 -2.18 14.99 -9.56
N GLY A 19 -1.16 15.76 -9.13
CA GLY A 19 -0.43 15.50 -7.89
C GLY A 19 1.02 15.98 -7.90
N LEU A 20 1.83 15.40 -7.02
CA LEU A 20 3.26 15.65 -6.92
C LEU A 20 4.03 14.41 -7.38
N TYR A 21 5.05 14.59 -8.19
CA TYR A 21 6.01 13.53 -8.45
C TYR A 21 7.10 13.57 -7.38
N LEU A 22 7.30 12.44 -6.74
CA LEU A 22 8.33 12.21 -5.75
C LEU A 22 9.42 11.35 -6.37
N ALA A 23 10.67 11.69 -6.14
CA ALA A 23 11.81 10.97 -6.67
C ALA A 23 12.73 10.48 -5.56
N ASP A 24 13.34 9.31 -5.79
CA ASP A 24 14.48 8.85 -5.01
C ASP A 24 15.80 9.43 -5.55
N GLU A 25 16.91 9.09 -4.90
CA GLU A 25 18.25 9.57 -5.31
C GLU A 25 18.68 9.05 -6.69
N SER A 26 18.09 7.95 -7.16
CA SER A 26 18.38 7.38 -8.49
C SER A 26 17.57 8.05 -9.61
N GLY A 27 16.61 8.91 -9.26
CA GLY A 27 15.70 9.55 -10.21
C GLY A 27 14.48 8.72 -10.59
N GLU A 28 14.23 7.57 -9.93
CA GLU A 28 12.96 6.85 -10.08
C GLU A 28 11.84 7.72 -9.50
N GLU A 29 10.76 7.95 -10.27
CA GLU A 29 9.65 8.80 -9.86
C GLU A 29 8.40 7.96 -9.49
N VAL A 30 7.67 8.41 -8.47
CA VAL A 30 6.34 7.90 -8.11
C VAL A 30 5.36 9.07 -7.92
N LEU A 31 4.10 8.87 -8.30
CA LEU A 31 3.06 9.88 -8.12
C LEU A 31 2.50 9.84 -6.70
N LEU A 32 2.49 10.98 -6.01
CA LEU A 32 1.61 11.28 -4.88
C LEU A 32 0.35 11.99 -5.42
N PRO A 33 -0.81 11.32 -5.47
CA PRO A 33 -2.05 11.89 -5.98
C PRO A 33 -2.45 13.22 -5.31
N LYS A 34 -3.09 14.11 -6.08
CA LYS A 34 -3.50 15.45 -5.63
C LYS A 34 -4.25 15.46 -4.29
N LYS A 35 -5.09 14.46 -4.04
CA LYS A 35 -5.88 14.34 -2.79
C LYS A 35 -5.02 14.21 -1.52
N TYR A 36 -3.77 13.78 -1.66
CA TYR A 36 -2.81 13.65 -0.56
C TYR A 36 -1.85 14.84 -0.46
N CYS A 37 -1.93 15.80 -1.38
CA CYS A 37 -1.05 16.94 -1.42
C CYS A 37 -1.56 18.06 -0.50
N THR A 38 -0.65 18.68 0.25
CA THR A 38 -0.92 19.92 1.00
C THR A 38 -0.26 21.11 0.31
N ASP A 39 -0.62 22.34 0.70
CA ASP A 39 -0.02 23.56 0.16
C ASP A 39 1.43 23.77 0.59
N GLU A 40 1.84 23.13 1.68
CA GLU A 40 3.20 23.16 2.22
C GLU A 40 4.17 22.29 1.41
N MET A 41 3.64 21.29 0.68
CA MET A 41 4.45 20.39 -0.14
C MET A 41 4.92 21.07 -1.42
N LYS A 42 6.16 21.60 -1.37
CA LYS A 42 6.81 22.31 -2.48
C LYS A 42 7.95 21.50 -3.08
N PRO A 43 8.21 21.63 -4.40
CA PRO A 43 9.39 21.04 -5.03
C PRO A 43 10.68 21.37 -4.26
N GLY A 44 11.55 20.38 -4.13
CA GLY A 44 12.80 20.49 -3.37
C GLY A 44 12.72 19.99 -1.93
N ALA A 45 11.53 19.96 -1.31
CA ALA A 45 11.34 19.39 0.02
C ALA A 45 11.22 17.85 -0.02
N SER A 46 11.47 17.20 1.12
CA SER A 46 11.27 15.76 1.30
C SER A 46 9.98 15.48 2.05
N THR A 47 9.38 14.32 1.78
CA THR A 47 8.17 13.87 2.48
C THR A 47 8.20 12.35 2.68
N LYS A 48 7.69 11.90 3.83
CA LYS A 48 7.55 10.48 4.14
C LYS A 48 6.27 9.94 3.53
N VAL A 49 6.39 8.90 2.73
CA VAL A 49 5.28 8.27 2.02
C VAL A 49 5.35 6.76 2.10
N PHE A 50 4.18 6.14 2.00
CA PHE A 50 4.04 4.71 1.76
C PHE A 50 3.76 4.47 0.29
N VAL A 51 4.48 3.52 -0.32
CA VAL A 51 4.33 3.20 -1.74
C VAL A 51 3.66 1.84 -1.93
N TYR A 52 2.64 1.80 -2.80
CA TYR A 52 1.88 0.60 -3.12
C TYR A 52 1.32 0.69 -4.54
N LYS A 53 0.72 -0.39 -5.04
CA LYS A 53 -0.07 -0.35 -6.27
C LYS A 53 -1.52 -0.03 -5.99
N ASP A 54 -2.06 0.94 -6.72
CA ASP A 54 -3.49 1.27 -6.71
C ASP A 54 -4.35 0.15 -7.34
N SER A 55 -5.64 0.42 -7.51
CA SER A 55 -6.59 -0.52 -8.10
C SER A 55 -6.35 -0.78 -9.58
N GLU A 56 -5.68 0.14 -10.29
CA GLU A 56 -5.28 -0.01 -11.71
C GLU A 56 -3.92 -0.72 -11.85
N GLY A 57 -3.23 -0.99 -10.76
CA GLY A 57 -1.90 -1.60 -10.76
C GLY A 57 -0.75 -0.62 -10.98
N LYS A 58 -1.01 0.68 -10.88
CA LYS A 58 0.02 1.72 -10.97
C LYS A 58 0.69 1.92 -9.62
N LYS A 59 2.02 2.05 -9.61
CA LYS A 59 2.80 2.38 -8.40
C LYS A 59 2.48 3.83 -8.01
N VAL A 60 1.97 4.01 -6.80
CA VAL A 60 1.57 5.31 -6.25
C VAL A 60 2.09 5.46 -4.82
N ALA A 61 2.30 6.71 -4.40
CA ALA A 61 2.64 7.09 -3.05
C ALA A 61 1.41 7.65 -2.33
N THR A 62 1.36 7.47 -1.01
CA THR A 62 0.43 8.14 -0.12
C THR A 62 1.14 8.59 1.14
N ASN A 63 0.69 9.69 1.75
CA ASN A 63 1.12 10.13 3.07
C ASN A 63 0.25 9.56 4.20
N LEU A 64 -0.73 8.70 3.87
CA LEU A 64 -1.44 7.90 4.86
C LEU A 64 -0.51 6.84 5.45
N THR A 65 -0.68 6.59 6.75
CA THR A 65 0.05 5.51 7.44
C THR A 65 -0.82 4.25 7.43
N PRO A 66 -0.40 3.17 6.74
CA PRO A 66 -1.14 1.91 6.78
C PRO A 66 -1.03 1.27 8.17
N LYS A 67 -1.92 0.31 8.44
CA LYS A 67 -1.96 -0.47 9.69
C LYS A 67 -0.92 -1.60 9.74
N ILE A 68 -0.19 -1.83 8.65
CA ILE A 68 0.78 -2.94 8.49
C ILE A 68 1.84 -2.54 7.46
N PHE A 69 3.10 -2.94 7.69
CA PHE A 69 4.19 -2.82 6.72
C PHE A 69 4.65 -4.19 6.22
N ILE A 70 5.44 -4.20 5.14
CA ILE A 70 5.91 -5.44 4.52
C ILE A 70 6.77 -6.23 5.51
N HIS A 71 6.55 -7.54 5.52
CA HIS A 71 7.17 -8.48 6.44
C HIS A 71 6.80 -8.29 7.92
N GLU A 72 5.68 -7.64 8.21
CA GLU A 72 5.13 -7.52 9.55
C GLU A 72 3.80 -8.25 9.68
N PHE A 73 3.37 -8.44 10.94
CA PHE A 73 2.05 -8.94 11.28
C PHE A 73 1.16 -7.82 11.81
N ALA A 74 -0.13 -7.84 11.45
CA ALA A 74 -1.13 -6.97 12.05
C ALA A 74 -2.48 -7.68 12.20
N LEU A 75 -3.27 -7.24 13.18
CA LEU A 75 -4.67 -7.63 13.34
C LEU A 75 -5.55 -6.69 12.50
N LEU A 76 -6.15 -7.18 11.43
CA LEU A 76 -6.96 -6.38 10.52
C LEU A 76 -8.39 -6.92 10.39
N LYS A 77 -9.35 -6.02 10.12
CA LYS A 77 -10.76 -6.35 9.94
C LYS A 77 -11.04 -6.73 8.49
N VAL A 78 -11.79 -7.81 8.27
CA VAL A 78 -12.33 -8.17 6.96
C VAL A 78 -13.47 -7.22 6.60
N THR A 79 -13.33 -6.52 5.48
CA THR A 79 -14.33 -5.60 4.94
C THR A 79 -15.25 -6.27 3.94
N ALA A 80 -14.77 -7.28 3.22
CA ALA A 80 -15.57 -8.04 2.26
C ALA A 80 -14.98 -9.43 1.99
N VAL A 81 -15.84 -10.37 1.61
CA VAL A 81 -15.45 -11.69 1.07
C VAL A 81 -16.11 -11.87 -0.29
N THR A 82 -15.33 -12.19 -1.32
CA THR A 82 -15.80 -12.31 -2.70
C THR A 82 -15.33 -13.61 -3.34
N GLY A 83 -15.67 -13.83 -4.62
CA GLY A 83 -15.25 -15.01 -5.38
C GLY A 83 -13.74 -15.10 -5.68
N VAL A 84 -12.94 -14.10 -5.30
CA VAL A 84 -11.47 -14.10 -5.52
C VAL A 84 -10.66 -14.14 -4.22
N GLY A 85 -11.29 -13.95 -3.06
CA GLY A 85 -10.62 -13.93 -1.76
C GLY A 85 -11.36 -13.06 -0.76
N ALA A 86 -10.65 -12.63 0.28
CA ALA A 86 -11.15 -11.67 1.26
C ALA A 86 -10.36 -10.35 1.16
N PHE A 87 -10.97 -9.28 1.65
CA PHE A 87 -10.41 -7.94 1.64
C PHE A 87 -10.36 -7.41 3.07
N LEU A 88 -9.25 -6.75 3.42
CA LEU A 88 -8.97 -6.25 4.76
C LEU A 88 -8.74 -4.75 4.75
N ASP A 89 -9.29 -4.09 5.77
CA ASP A 89 -9.02 -2.69 6.05
C ASP A 89 -7.64 -2.55 6.71
N TRP A 90 -6.66 -2.19 5.90
CA TRP A 90 -5.30 -1.81 6.32
C TRP A 90 -5.06 -0.29 6.36
N GLY A 91 -6.11 0.54 6.30
CA GLY A 91 -6.03 2.00 6.45
C GLY A 91 -5.71 2.79 5.18
N LEU A 92 -5.68 2.15 4.00
CA LEU A 92 -5.56 2.82 2.70
C LEU A 92 -6.87 2.71 1.91
N GLU A 93 -7.02 3.54 0.88
CA GLU A 93 -8.22 3.56 0.03
C GLU A 93 -8.45 2.25 -0.72
N LYS A 94 -7.36 1.59 -1.15
CA LYS A 94 -7.45 0.25 -1.73
C LYS A 94 -7.45 -0.75 -0.60
N GLU A 95 -8.38 -1.70 -0.62
CA GLU A 95 -8.41 -2.82 0.32
C GLU A 95 -7.24 -3.81 0.13
N LEU A 96 -6.77 -4.40 1.23
CA LEU A 96 -5.70 -5.41 1.21
C LEU A 96 -6.29 -6.79 0.95
N MET A 97 -5.90 -7.41 -0.16
CA MET A 97 -6.42 -8.72 -0.56
C MET A 97 -5.72 -9.87 0.19
N VAL A 98 -6.51 -10.83 0.65
CA VAL A 98 -6.08 -12.16 1.11
C VAL A 98 -6.58 -13.21 0.11
N PRO A 99 -5.73 -13.68 -0.82
CA PRO A 99 -6.08 -14.73 -1.77
C PRO A 99 -6.48 -16.02 -1.05
N PHE A 100 -7.36 -16.84 -1.63
CA PHE A 100 -7.80 -18.09 -0.98
C PHE A 100 -6.66 -19.04 -0.60
N ARG A 101 -5.61 -19.12 -1.44
CA ARG A 101 -4.43 -19.95 -1.16
C ARG A 101 -3.64 -19.51 0.09
N GLU A 102 -3.84 -18.27 0.53
CA GLU A 102 -3.21 -17.62 1.67
C GLU A 102 -4.10 -17.61 2.92
N GLN A 103 -5.28 -18.23 2.85
CA GLN A 103 -6.22 -18.33 3.97
C GLN A 103 -6.05 -19.68 4.68
N LYS A 104 -5.58 -19.68 5.93
CA LYS A 104 -5.51 -20.89 6.77
C LYS A 104 -6.91 -21.43 7.10
N GLN A 105 -7.86 -20.51 7.29
CA GLN A 105 -9.28 -20.79 7.41
C GLN A 105 -10.08 -19.78 6.59
N LYS A 106 -11.33 -20.11 6.24
CA LYS A 106 -12.23 -19.18 5.56
C LYS A 106 -12.40 -17.91 6.39
N LEU A 107 -12.04 -16.77 5.80
CA LEU A 107 -12.25 -15.47 6.42
C LEU A 107 -13.73 -15.08 6.34
N VAL A 108 -14.20 -14.39 7.38
CA VAL A 108 -15.60 -13.96 7.52
C VAL A 108 -15.63 -12.44 7.59
N GLU A 109 -16.53 -11.83 6.83
CA GLU A 109 -16.79 -10.40 6.85
C GLU A 109 -17.07 -9.91 8.29
N ASP A 110 -16.65 -8.68 8.57
CA ASP A 110 -16.72 -8.03 9.87
C ASP A 110 -15.90 -8.65 11.01
N ARG A 111 -15.13 -9.72 10.76
CA ARG A 111 -14.22 -10.31 11.75
C ARG A 111 -12.78 -9.83 11.60
N TRP A 112 -12.00 -10.01 12.65
CA TRP A 112 -10.59 -9.62 12.71
C TRP A 112 -9.67 -10.84 12.64
N TYR A 113 -8.57 -10.71 11.90
CA TYR A 113 -7.58 -11.78 11.73
C TYR A 113 -6.17 -11.21 11.76
N ILE A 114 -5.25 -11.96 12.37
CA ILE A 114 -3.82 -11.69 12.27
C ILE A 114 -3.38 -12.09 10.86
N VAL A 115 -2.73 -11.17 10.16
CA VAL A 115 -2.17 -11.41 8.82
C VAL A 115 -0.75 -10.89 8.73
N TYR A 116 0.01 -11.52 7.84
CA TYR A 116 1.36 -11.12 7.42
C TYR A 116 1.28 -10.40 6.07
N LEU A 117 1.99 -9.28 5.90
CA LEU A 117 2.06 -8.59 4.61
C LEU A 117 3.29 -9.05 3.81
N ASP A 118 3.06 -9.48 2.57
CA ASP A 118 4.14 -9.88 1.66
C ASP A 118 3.92 -9.30 0.25
N LEU A 119 4.95 -9.38 -0.59
CA LEU A 119 4.95 -8.97 -1.98
C LEU A 119 4.94 -10.19 -2.89
N ASP A 120 3.89 -10.34 -3.69
CA ASP A 120 3.88 -11.35 -4.75
C ASP A 120 4.86 -10.94 -5.85
N LYS A 121 6.03 -11.59 -5.90
CA LYS A 121 7.09 -11.30 -6.86
C LYS A 121 6.66 -11.47 -8.33
N LYS A 122 5.60 -12.23 -8.61
CA LYS A 122 5.11 -12.44 -9.99
C LYS A 122 4.24 -11.27 -10.47
N SER A 123 3.33 -10.80 -9.62
CA SER A 123 2.40 -9.70 -9.96
C SER A 123 2.90 -8.34 -9.48
N ASP A 124 3.93 -8.31 -8.65
CA ASP A 124 4.49 -7.14 -7.98
C ASP A 124 3.38 -6.38 -7.21
N ARG A 125 2.54 -7.12 -6.49
CA ARG A 125 1.43 -6.62 -5.67
C ARG A 125 1.58 -7.08 -4.23
N LEU A 126 1.29 -6.17 -3.30
CA LEU A 126 1.16 -6.50 -1.89
C LEU A 126 -0.09 -7.34 -1.65
N TYR A 127 0.03 -8.36 -0.82
CA TYR A 127 -1.07 -9.21 -0.37
C TYR A 127 -0.90 -9.57 1.11
N ALA A 128 -2.00 -9.87 1.78
CA ALA A 128 -1.98 -10.41 3.13
C ALA A 128 -2.07 -11.93 3.10
N SER A 129 -1.36 -12.58 4.01
CA SER A 129 -1.49 -14.01 4.29
C SER A 129 -1.91 -14.25 5.73
N ASN A 130 -2.89 -15.13 5.91
CA ASN A 130 -3.26 -15.65 7.22
C ASN A 130 -2.64 -17.03 7.47
N ARG A 131 -1.84 -17.54 6.53
CA ARG A 131 -0.98 -18.71 6.75
C ARG A 131 0.34 -18.22 7.36
N VAL A 132 0.73 -18.84 8.46
CA VAL A 132 2.06 -18.66 9.06
C VAL A 132 2.74 -20.01 8.86
N GLU A 133 3.67 -20.08 7.91
CA GLU A 133 4.54 -21.24 7.64
C GLU A 133 5.99 -20.84 7.81
#